data_AF-A0A4Q3Y6B9-F1
#
_entry.id   AF-A0A4Q3Y6B9-F1
#
_cell.length_a   1.000
_cell.length_b   1.000
_cell.length_c   1.000
_cell.angle_alpha   90.00
_cell.angle_beta   90.00
_cell.angle_gamma   90.00
#
_symmetry.space_group_name_H-M   'P 1'
#
loop_
_entity.id
_entity.type
_entity.pdbx_description
1 polymer ?
#
loop_
_entity_poly.entity_id
_entity_poly.type
_entity_poly.pdbx_seq_one_letter_code
_entity_poly.pdbx_strand_id
1 'polypeptide(L)' 'EGTVQYGFKDEEVNLGPGDTLYFDGLAAHSVRNDTEQPARLFKVYLLRPTD' A
#
# COMPACT_ATOMS: atom_id res chain seq x y z
N GLU A 1 0.83 8.10 14.55
CA GLU A 1 0.73 6.88 13.71
C GLU A 1 1.93 6.86 12.80
N GLY A 2 2.49 5.68 12.56
CA GLY A 2 3.58 5.54 11.59
C GLY A 2 3.12 5.77 10.15
N THR A 3 4.08 5.98 9.26
CA THR A 3 3.87 6.03 7.81
C THR A 3 4.28 4.70 7.18
N VAL A 4 3.79 4.42 5.98
CA VAL A 4 4.16 3.21 5.24
C VAL A 4 4.70 3.58 3.87
N GLN A 5 5.66 2.79 3.40
CA GLN A 5 6.18 2.89 2.05
C GLN A 5 5.67 1.72 1.22
N TYR A 6 5.04 2.02 0.09
CA TYR A 6 4.67 1.05 -0.92
C TYR A 6 5.76 0.98 -1.99
N GLY A 7 6.29 -0.21 -2.22
CA GLY A 7 7.24 -0.47 -3.30
C GLY A 7 6.54 -1.15 -4.47
N PHE A 8 6.78 -0.62 -5.66
CA PHE A 8 6.42 -1.21 -6.95
C PHE A 8 7.71 -1.45 -7.75
N LYS A 9 7.60 -2.04 -8.94
CA LYS A 9 8.77 -2.47 -9.73
C LYS A 9 9.82 -1.38 -9.91
N ASP A 10 9.38 -0.16 -10.24
CA ASP A 10 10.25 0.96 -10.60
C ASP A 10 9.95 2.24 -9.79
N GLU A 11 9.07 2.16 -8.78
CA GLU A 11 8.63 3.32 -8.00
C GLU A 11 8.37 2.96 -6.53
N GLU A 12 8.56 3.95 -5.66
CA GLU A 12 8.20 3.89 -4.25
C GLU A 12 7.30 5.07 -3.89
N VAL A 13 6.25 4.79 -3.12
CA VAL A 13 5.26 5.79 -2.68
C VAL A 13 5.18 5.78 -1.16
N ASN A 14 5.41 6.93 -0.53
CA ASN A 14 5.20 7.11 0.90
C ASN A 14 3.74 7.51 1.16
N LEU A 15 3.10 6.84 2.11
CA LEU A 15 1.74 7.12 2.55
C LEU A 15 1.73 7.51 4.03
N GLY A 16 1.09 8.64 4.31
CA GLY A 16 0.75 9.11 5.65
C GLY A 16 -0.73 8.96 5.98
N PRO A 17 -1.12 9.30 7.23
CA PRO A 17 -2.52 9.30 7.64
C PRO A 17 -3.37 10.22 6.78
N GLY A 18 -4.46 9.69 6.21
CA GLY A 18 -5.38 10.40 5.31
C GLY A 18 -5.11 10.19 3.82
N ASP A 19 -3.94 9.66 3.45
CA ASP A 19 -3.64 9.35 2.06
C ASP A 19 -4.42 8.12 1.57
N THR A 20 -4.74 8.11 0.28
CA THR A 20 -5.38 6.97 -0.40
C THR A 20 -4.58 6.61 -1.63
N LEU A 21 -4.21 5.33 -1.75
CA LEU A 21 -3.47 4.81 -2.90
C LEU A 21 -4.33 3.81 -3.69
N TYR A 22 -4.48 4.07 -4.99
CA TYR A 22 -5.10 3.16 -5.94
C TYR A 22 -4.02 2.54 -6.82
N PHE A 23 -3.99 1.22 -6.92
CA PHE A 23 -3.05 0.49 -7.75
C PHE A 23 -3.62 -0.86 -8.19
N ASP A 24 -3.00 -1.49 -9.19
CA ASP A 24 -3.35 -2.84 -9.61
C ASP A 24 -2.85 -3.86 -8.56
N GLY A 25 -3.79 -4.42 -7.79
CA GLY A 25 -3.48 -5.38 -6.74
C GLY A 25 -2.92 -6.72 -7.23
N LEU A 26 -2.98 -7.01 -8.54
CA LEU A 26 -2.36 -8.20 -9.14
C LEU A 26 -0.87 -8.01 -9.45
N ALA A 27 -0.43 -6.76 -9.64
CA ALA A 27 0.98 -6.46 -9.83
C ALA A 27 1.76 -6.71 -8.53
N ALA A 28 3.00 -7.21 -8.65
CA ALA A 28 3.85 -7.41 -7.49
C ALA A 28 4.15 -6.07 -6.81
N HIS A 29 3.94 -6.02 -5.49
CA HIS A 29 4.14 -4.85 -4.67
C HIS A 29 4.59 -5.26 -3.26
N SER A 30 5.28 -4.35 -2.56
CA SER A 30 5.72 -4.52 -1.18
C SER A 30 5.16 -3.41 -0.29
N VAL A 31 5.11 -3.66 1.01
CA VAL A 31 4.76 -2.67 2.02
C VAL A 31 5.79 -2.74 3.14
N ARG A 32 6.35 -1.60 3.51
CA ARG A 32 7.32 -1.46 4.58
C ARG A 32 6.90 -0.37 5.56
N ASN A 33 7.12 -0.62 6.85
CA ASN A 33 7.05 0.40 7.90
C ASN A 33 8.45 0.51 8.52
N ASP A 34 9.21 1.53 8.12
CA ASP A 34 10.55 1.81 8.66
C ASP A 34 10.51 2.73 9.90
N THR A 35 9.32 3.04 10.40
CA THR A 35 9.16 3.91 11.57
C THR A 35 9.04 3.07 12.84
N GLU A 36 9.52 3.62 13.97
CA GLU A 36 9.35 2.98 15.28
C GLU A 36 7.88 2.91 15.72
N GLN A 37 7.03 3.76 15.14
CA GLN A 37 5.60 3.78 15.45
C GLN A 37 4.86 2.74 14.60
N PRO A 38 3.91 1.98 15.19
CA PRO A 38 3.00 1.16 14.41
C PRO A 38 2.20 2.00 13.41
N ALA A 39 2.11 1.52 12.17
CA ALA A 39 1.25 2.06 11.14
C ALA A 39 0.03 1.16 10.94
N ARG A 40 -1.12 1.75 10.62
CA ARG A 40 -2.37 1.03 10.34
C ARG A 40 -2.82 1.36 8.93
N LEU A 41 -3.14 0.31 8.17
CA LEU A 41 -3.62 0.41 6.79
C LEU A 41 -4.98 -0.27 6.67
N PHE A 42 -5.91 0.37 5.98
CA PHE A 42 -7.15 -0.25 5.54
C PHE A 42 -7.05 -0.55 4.04
N LYS A 43 -7.00 -1.84 3.69
CA LYS A 43 -6.81 -2.30 2.30
C LYS A 43 -8.09 -2.95 1.79
N VAL A 44 -8.55 -2.51 0.61
CA VAL A 44 -9.72 -3.07 -0.08
C VAL A 44 -9.27 -3.63 -1.43
N TYR A 45 -9.72 -4.84 -1.75
CA TYR A 45 -9.50 -5.45 -3.07
C TYR A 45 -10.82 -5.54 -3.81
N LEU A 46 -10.85 -5.01 -5.03
CA LEU A 46 -11.96 -5.18 -5.96
C LEU A 46 -11.63 -6.39 -6.85
N LEU A 47 -12.16 -7.54 -6.46
CA LEU A 47 -12.01 -8.77 -7.25
C LEU A 47 -12.98 -8.71 -8.43
N ARG A 48 -12.46 -8.80 -9.65
CA ARG A 48 -13.30 -9.02 -10.83
C ARG A 48 -13.61 -10.53 -10.88
N PRO A 49 -14.87 -10.93 -11.08
CA PRO A 49 -15.18 -12.31 -11.39
C PRO A 49 -14.41 -12.70 -12.66
N THR A 50 -13.64 -13.77 -12.61
CA THR A 50 -13.21 -14.48 -13.82
C THR A 50 -14.37 -15.39 -14.21
N ASP A 51 -14.95 -15.17 -15.39
CA ASP A 51 -15.82 -16.16 -16.04
C ASP A 51 -15.09 -17.50 -16.27
#